data_AF-A0A0F9HUE0-F1
#
_entry.id   AF-A0A0F9HUE0-F1
#
_cell.length_a   1.000
_cell.length_b   1.000
_cell.length_c   1.000
_cell.angle_alpha   90.00
_cell.angle_beta   90.00
_cell.angle_gamma   90.00
#
_symmetry.space_group_name_H-M   'P 1'
#
loop_
_entity.id
_entity.type
_entity.pdbx_description
1 polymer ?
#
loop_
_entity_poly.entity_id
_entity_poly.type
_entity_poly.pdbx_seq_one_letter_code
_entity_poly.pdbx_strand_id
1 'polypeptide(L)'
;MKNSICPKILIIFAWISFFMATALSVCPLTEASNKEDTLNRPKIGLVLGGGGARGAAHVGVLKVLEEYNVPIDYVVGTSMGSIVGGLYAAGMSPQEMEAIFNLVPWNDLFSDRPPEVLLPFRHKEDNQRLMAFELGVKDGKIVLPKGFIPGQKLGFLLQKLTLNVADIDNFDELPIPFRAVSADLATGEAVVHDHGSLNEAMRASMSIPGVFTPIEIDGRVLVDGGIVNNVPIEIARQIGADVIIAIDVGTPLSKVEDLKDMLDVTMQMIGILT
;
A
#
# COMPACT_ATOMS: atom_id res chain seq x y z
N MET A 1 -62.22 23.83 60.16
CA MET A 1 -61.95 23.78 58.72
C MET A 1 -60.79 22.83 58.47
N LYS A 2 -61.00 21.80 57.62
CA LYS A 2 -60.06 21.07 56.71
C LYS A 2 -58.54 21.24 56.99
N ASN A 3 -57.66 20.25 57.06
CA ASN A 3 -57.58 18.92 56.43
C ASN A 3 -56.52 18.04 57.13
N SER A 4 -56.72 16.74 56.99
CA SER A 4 -55.89 15.57 57.32
C SER A 4 -54.55 15.52 56.56
N ILE A 5 -53.53 14.87 57.16
CA ILE A 5 -52.65 13.84 56.57
C ILE A 5 -51.86 13.13 57.69
N CYS A 6 -51.74 11.81 57.55
CA CYS A 6 -51.28 10.79 58.50
C CYS A 6 -49.78 10.46 58.31
N PRO A 7 -48.95 10.29 59.36
CA PRO A 7 -47.56 9.89 59.18
C PRO A 7 -47.42 8.35 59.31
N LYS A 8 -47.84 7.62 58.27
CA LYS A 8 -47.42 6.21 58.05
C LYS A 8 -46.18 6.11 57.14
N ILE A 9 -45.41 7.20 57.01
CA ILE A 9 -44.27 7.33 56.08
C ILE A 9 -42.91 7.23 56.81
N LEU A 10 -42.88 6.91 58.11
CA LEU A 10 -41.63 6.87 58.89
C LEU A 10 -41.10 5.46 59.22
N ILE A 11 -41.67 4.38 58.65
CA ILE A 11 -41.27 2.99 58.99
C ILE A 11 -40.69 2.21 57.80
N ILE A 12 -40.68 2.76 56.57
CA ILE A 12 -40.25 2.03 55.36
C ILE A 12 -38.76 2.29 54.99
N PHE A 13 -38.05 3.15 55.71
CA PHE A 13 -36.63 3.46 55.41
C PHE A 13 -35.59 2.67 56.21
N ALA A 14 -35.99 1.71 57.05
CA ALA A 14 -35.07 0.96 57.92
C ALA A 14 -34.75 -0.48 57.45
N TRP A 15 -35.21 -0.89 56.26
CA TRP A 15 -35.09 -2.29 55.77
C TRP A 15 -34.37 -2.45 54.42
N ILE A 16 -33.56 -1.46 53.99
CA ILE A 16 -32.72 -1.55 52.78
C ILE A 16 -31.28 -1.12 53.09
N SER A 17 -30.76 -1.54 54.25
CA SER A 17 -29.36 -1.26 54.64
C SER A 17 -28.66 -2.45 55.29
N PHE A 18 -29.19 -3.67 55.09
CA PHE A 18 -28.62 -4.90 55.66
C PHE A 18 -28.53 -6.04 54.63
N PHE A 19 -28.10 -5.72 53.40
CA PHE A 19 -27.72 -6.72 52.40
C PHE A 19 -26.44 -6.27 51.67
N MET A 20 -25.41 -5.96 52.45
CA MET A 20 -24.10 -5.59 51.93
C MET A 20 -23.01 -6.17 52.84
N ALA A 21 -22.89 -7.49 52.83
CA ALA A 21 -21.69 -8.22 53.26
C ALA A 21 -21.88 -9.72 52.98
N THR A 22 -21.49 -10.17 51.79
CA THR A 22 -20.87 -11.49 51.52
C THR A 22 -20.71 -11.66 50.00
N ALA A 23 -19.58 -12.23 49.58
CA ALA A 23 -19.14 -12.49 48.20
C ALA A 23 -18.40 -11.35 47.46
N LEU A 24 -17.31 -10.87 48.04
CA LEU A 24 -16.13 -10.41 47.28
C LEU A 24 -15.07 -11.53 47.31
N SER A 25 -15.26 -12.55 46.47
CA SER A 25 -14.12 -13.30 45.91
C SER A 25 -13.90 -12.76 44.50
N VAL A 26 -13.25 -11.61 44.43
CA VAL A 26 -12.68 -11.10 43.18
C VAL A 26 -11.48 -12.00 42.90
N CYS A 27 -11.69 -13.00 42.06
CA CYS A 27 -10.61 -13.72 41.41
C CYS A 27 -9.86 -12.68 40.56
N PRO A 28 -8.57 -12.39 40.78
CA PRO A 28 -7.83 -11.63 39.80
C PRO A 28 -7.70 -12.53 38.57
N LEU A 29 -8.53 -12.28 37.55
CA LEU A 29 -8.24 -12.71 36.19
C LEU A 29 -6.91 -12.06 35.84
N THR A 30 -5.86 -12.85 35.95
CA THR A 30 -4.52 -12.54 35.48
C THR A 30 -4.58 -12.32 33.97
N GLU A 31 -4.77 -11.07 33.54
CA GLU A 31 -4.42 -10.57 32.20
C GLU A 31 -2.89 -10.52 32.01
N ALA A 32 -2.21 -11.62 32.34
CA ALA A 32 -0.76 -11.75 32.26
C ALA A 32 -0.34 -12.92 31.36
N SER A 33 -1.12 -13.21 30.31
CA SER A 33 -0.86 -14.35 29.42
C SER A 33 -0.50 -13.97 27.97
N ASN A 34 -0.48 -12.70 27.56
CA ASN A 34 -0.26 -12.35 26.15
C ASN A 34 1.08 -11.67 25.83
N LYS A 35 1.97 -11.46 26.81
CA LYS A 35 3.28 -10.81 26.56
C LYS A 35 4.46 -11.76 26.44
N GLU A 36 4.38 -12.98 26.98
CA GLU A 36 5.46 -13.96 26.88
C GLU A 36 5.36 -14.83 25.61
N ASP A 37 4.17 -15.04 25.07
CA ASP A 37 3.96 -15.89 23.87
C ASP A 37 4.34 -15.18 22.55
N THR A 38 4.47 -13.85 22.56
CA THR A 38 4.93 -13.07 21.39
C THR A 38 6.43 -13.18 21.15
N LEU A 39 7.22 -13.57 22.16
CA LEU A 39 8.67 -13.69 22.06
C LEU A 39 9.15 -15.03 21.48
N ASN A 40 8.27 -16.05 21.40
CA ASN A 40 8.64 -17.42 21.04
C ASN A 40 7.97 -17.98 19.78
N ARG A 41 7.10 -17.20 19.12
CA ARG A 41 6.55 -17.61 17.82
C ARG A 41 7.54 -17.28 16.69
N PRO A 42 7.57 -18.08 15.61
CA PRO A 42 8.32 -17.69 14.42
C PRO A 42 7.81 -16.36 13.88
N LYS A 43 8.74 -15.51 13.44
CA LYS A 43 8.42 -14.24 12.81
C LYS A 43 7.95 -14.47 11.38
N ILE A 44 6.84 -13.83 11.01
CA ILE A 44 6.16 -14.00 9.73
C ILE A 44 6.43 -12.77 8.86
N GLY A 45 7.12 -12.97 7.74
CA GLY A 45 7.27 -11.98 6.68
C GLY A 45 6.21 -12.15 5.60
N LEU A 46 5.51 -11.07 5.26
CA LEU A 46 4.60 -11.01 4.13
C LEU A 46 5.30 -10.39 2.93
N VAL A 47 5.35 -11.12 1.81
CA VAL A 47 5.99 -10.69 0.57
C VAL A 47 4.94 -10.52 -0.51
N LEU A 48 4.78 -9.30 -1.01
CA LEU A 48 3.77 -8.93 -2.00
C LEU A 48 4.44 -8.64 -3.34
N GLY A 49 4.23 -9.52 -4.31
CA GLY A 49 4.82 -9.40 -5.63
C GLY A 49 4.21 -8.29 -6.49
N GLY A 50 4.92 -7.91 -7.55
CA GLY A 50 4.38 -7.01 -8.58
C GLY A 50 3.35 -7.69 -9.48
N GLY A 51 2.57 -6.88 -10.21
CA GLY A 51 1.55 -7.40 -11.14
C GLY A 51 0.53 -6.40 -11.66
N GLY A 52 0.83 -5.10 -11.58
CA GLY A 52 -0.05 -4.02 -12.08
C GLY A 52 -1.46 -4.09 -11.49
N ALA A 53 -2.48 -4.05 -12.35
CA ALA A 53 -3.89 -4.09 -11.94
C ALA A 53 -4.28 -5.32 -11.10
N ARG A 54 -3.59 -6.46 -11.27
CA ARG A 54 -3.87 -7.69 -10.51
C ARG A 54 -3.34 -7.65 -9.08
N GLY A 55 -2.51 -6.67 -8.74
CA GLY A 55 -2.09 -6.43 -7.36
C GLY A 55 -3.23 -6.04 -6.42
N ALA A 56 -4.43 -5.70 -6.92
CA ALA A 56 -5.63 -5.60 -6.09
C ALA A 56 -5.96 -6.90 -5.35
N ALA A 57 -5.54 -8.07 -5.87
CA ALA A 57 -5.70 -9.36 -5.21
C ALA A 57 -4.98 -9.43 -3.85
N HIS A 58 -3.90 -8.66 -3.65
CA HIS A 58 -3.21 -8.58 -2.37
C HIS A 58 -4.12 -8.11 -1.24
N VAL A 59 -5.04 -7.17 -1.52
CA VAL A 59 -6.05 -6.70 -0.55
C VAL A 59 -6.94 -7.85 -0.09
N GLY A 60 -7.35 -8.73 -1.02
CA GLY A 60 -8.12 -9.93 -0.70
C GLY A 60 -7.37 -10.89 0.22
N VAL A 61 -6.07 -11.08 -0.01
CA VAL A 61 -5.25 -11.94 0.87
C VAL A 61 -5.08 -11.31 2.25
N LEU A 62 -4.85 -9.99 2.34
CA LEU A 62 -4.77 -9.30 3.62
C LEU A 62 -6.05 -9.45 4.44
N LYS A 63 -7.23 -9.36 3.81
CA LYS A 63 -8.52 -9.62 4.49
C LYS A 63 -8.56 -11.01 5.14
N VAL A 64 -8.09 -12.03 4.42
CA VAL A 64 -8.03 -13.41 4.94
C VAL A 64 -6.99 -13.52 6.06
N LEU A 65 -5.80 -12.94 5.89
CA LEU A 65 -4.77 -12.98 6.93
C LEU A 65 -5.25 -12.34 8.24
N GLU A 66 -5.97 -11.21 8.16
CA GLU A 66 -6.59 -10.59 9.34
C GLU A 66 -7.72 -11.43 9.93
N GLU A 67 -8.60 -12.01 9.11
CA GLU A 67 -9.67 -12.90 9.57
C GLU A 67 -9.14 -14.08 10.39
N TYR A 68 -8.01 -14.65 9.95
CA TYR A 68 -7.32 -15.73 10.64
C TYR A 68 -6.36 -15.27 11.73
N ASN A 69 -6.29 -13.96 12.03
CA ASN A 69 -5.41 -13.35 13.01
C ASN A 69 -3.93 -13.75 12.83
N VAL A 70 -3.47 -13.79 11.57
CA VAL A 70 -2.07 -14.11 11.24
C VAL A 70 -1.19 -12.92 11.62
N PRO A 71 -0.22 -13.09 12.54
CA PRO A 71 0.55 -11.96 13.06
C PRO A 71 1.75 -11.64 12.15
N ILE A 72 1.56 -10.71 11.22
CA ILE A 72 2.61 -10.27 10.28
C ILE A 72 3.62 -9.36 11.00
N ASP A 73 4.90 -9.72 10.93
CA ASP A 73 6.01 -8.99 11.57
C ASP A 73 6.78 -8.10 10.60
N TYR A 74 6.76 -8.43 9.31
CA TYR A 74 7.46 -7.69 8.26
C TYR A 74 6.64 -7.68 6.99
N VAL A 75 6.68 -6.58 6.25
CA VAL A 75 6.08 -6.48 4.91
C VAL A 75 7.14 -6.07 3.90
N VAL A 76 7.24 -6.80 2.79
CA VAL A 76 8.12 -6.47 1.67
C VAL A 76 7.29 -6.44 0.40
N GLY A 77 7.39 -5.37 -0.39
CA GLY A 77 6.56 -5.19 -1.58
C GLY A 77 7.32 -4.69 -2.80
N THR A 78 6.87 -5.12 -3.97
CA THR A 78 7.34 -4.64 -5.29
C THR A 78 6.18 -4.12 -6.11
N SER A 79 6.34 -2.99 -6.81
CA SER A 79 5.30 -2.45 -7.70
C SER A 79 3.99 -2.23 -6.95
N MET A 80 2.86 -2.73 -7.45
CA MET A 80 1.58 -2.70 -6.76
C MET A 80 1.61 -3.39 -5.38
N GLY A 81 2.45 -4.40 -5.20
CA GLY A 81 2.70 -5.03 -3.90
C GLY A 81 3.34 -4.07 -2.90
N SER A 82 4.18 -3.13 -3.35
CA SER A 82 4.73 -2.06 -2.50
C SER A 82 3.66 -1.06 -2.07
N ILE A 83 2.70 -0.74 -2.94
CA ILE A 83 1.60 0.17 -2.63
C ILE A 83 0.68 -0.47 -1.59
N VAL A 84 0.18 -1.69 -1.87
CA VAL A 84 -0.70 -2.40 -0.93
C VAL A 84 0.03 -2.70 0.39
N GLY A 85 1.27 -3.18 0.31
CA GLY A 85 2.07 -3.51 1.48
C GLY A 85 2.47 -2.30 2.32
N GLY A 86 2.84 -1.19 1.68
CA GLY A 86 3.22 0.04 2.36
C GLY A 86 2.03 0.70 3.05
N LEU A 87 0.86 0.72 2.42
CA LEU A 87 -0.38 1.19 3.04
C LEU A 87 -0.79 0.31 4.23
N TYR A 88 -0.69 -1.01 4.08
CA TYR A 88 -0.96 -1.96 5.16
C TYR A 88 0.00 -1.76 6.34
N ALA A 89 1.30 -1.66 6.05
CA ALA A 89 2.35 -1.41 7.03
C ALA A 89 2.19 -0.06 7.75
N ALA A 90 1.65 0.96 7.06
CA ALA A 90 1.28 2.26 7.63
C ALA A 90 -0.01 2.23 8.48
N GLY A 91 -0.63 1.05 8.66
CA GLY A 91 -1.80 0.84 9.51
C GLY A 91 -3.15 0.99 8.81
N MET A 92 -3.19 1.07 7.47
CA MET A 92 -4.45 1.12 6.72
C MET A 92 -5.09 -0.27 6.66
N SER A 93 -6.37 -0.35 6.99
CA SER A 93 -7.10 -1.62 6.98
C SER A 93 -7.36 -2.12 5.55
N PRO A 94 -7.48 -3.44 5.34
CA PRO A 94 -7.85 -4.00 4.03
C PRO A 94 -9.21 -3.53 3.52
N GLN A 95 -10.16 -3.18 4.39
CA GLN A 95 -11.46 -2.65 3.99
C GLN A 95 -11.34 -1.21 3.47
N GLU A 96 -10.51 -0.38 4.09
CA GLU A 96 -10.20 0.96 3.57
C GLU A 96 -9.47 0.88 2.22
N MET A 97 -8.50 -0.03 2.09
CA MET A 97 -7.83 -0.29 0.82
C MET A 97 -8.81 -0.74 -0.26
N GLU A 98 -9.70 -1.68 0.03
CA GLU A 98 -10.73 -2.14 -0.90
C GLU A 98 -11.62 -0.97 -1.38
N ALA A 99 -12.02 -0.07 -0.47
CA ALA A 99 -12.78 1.12 -0.82
C ALA A 99 -11.99 2.05 -1.76
N ILE A 100 -10.70 2.30 -1.47
CA ILE A 100 -9.82 3.08 -2.34
C ILE A 100 -9.71 2.43 -3.72
N PHE A 101 -9.50 1.11 -3.77
CA PHE A 101 -9.34 0.39 -5.03
C PHE A 101 -10.59 0.48 -5.92
N ASN A 102 -11.78 0.51 -5.32
CA ASN A 102 -13.05 0.62 -6.04
C ASN A 102 -13.41 2.05 -6.47
N LEU A 103 -13.01 3.06 -5.68
CA LEU A 103 -13.41 4.46 -5.90
C LEU A 103 -12.40 5.24 -6.75
N VAL A 104 -11.13 4.87 -6.70
CA VAL A 104 -10.08 5.55 -7.43
C VAL A 104 -10.09 5.10 -8.90
N PRO A 105 -10.15 6.03 -9.87
CA PRO A 105 -10.06 5.68 -11.28
C PRO A 105 -8.60 5.37 -11.62
N TRP A 106 -8.15 4.16 -11.29
CA TRP A 106 -6.78 3.72 -11.51
C TRP A 106 -6.31 3.91 -12.96
N ASN A 107 -7.18 3.66 -13.94
CA ASN A 107 -6.89 3.91 -15.35
C ASN A 107 -6.54 5.38 -15.65
N ASP A 108 -7.15 6.34 -14.95
CA ASP A 108 -6.83 7.77 -15.09
C ASP A 108 -5.49 8.11 -14.43
N LEU A 109 -5.22 7.54 -13.24
CA LEU A 109 -3.93 7.70 -12.56
C LEU A 109 -2.77 7.11 -13.36
N PHE A 110 -3.02 6.01 -14.07
CA PHE A 110 -2.08 5.36 -14.98
C PHE A 110 -1.99 6.07 -16.34
N SER A 111 -2.58 7.24 -16.55
CA SER A 111 -2.51 7.95 -17.84
C SER A 111 -2.12 9.44 -17.77
N ASP A 112 -2.05 10.05 -16.57
CA ASP A 112 -1.76 11.48 -16.31
C ASP A 112 -2.41 12.51 -17.26
N ARG A 113 -3.47 12.15 -18.00
CA ARG A 113 -4.14 13.08 -18.92
C ARG A 113 -4.89 14.16 -18.12
N PRO A 114 -4.81 15.45 -18.50
CA PRO A 114 -5.69 16.45 -17.90
C PRO A 114 -7.16 16.09 -18.20
N PRO A 115 -8.11 16.30 -17.27
CA PRO A 115 -9.51 16.01 -17.50
C PRO A 115 -10.01 16.71 -18.77
N GLU A 116 -10.63 15.96 -19.70
CA GLU A 116 -11.18 16.46 -20.98
C GLU A 116 -12.11 17.68 -20.82
N VAL A 117 -12.65 17.88 -19.61
CA VAL A 117 -13.54 18.99 -19.24
C VAL A 117 -12.83 20.36 -19.28
N LEU A 118 -11.50 20.41 -19.11
CA LEU A 118 -10.72 21.65 -19.07
C LEU A 118 -10.11 22.05 -20.42
N LEU A 119 -10.32 21.26 -21.49
CA LEU A 119 -9.84 21.61 -22.83
C LEU A 119 -10.82 22.59 -23.49
N PRO A 120 -10.37 23.79 -23.93
CA PRO A 120 -11.16 24.68 -24.76
C PRO A 120 -11.68 23.91 -25.99
N PHE A 121 -12.92 24.19 -26.42
CA PHE A 121 -13.64 23.42 -27.47
C PHE A 121 -12.80 23.18 -28.75
N ARG A 122 -11.89 24.09 -29.07
CA ARG A 122 -10.99 24.03 -30.23
C ARG A 122 -9.86 23.00 -30.11
N HIS A 123 -9.50 22.55 -28.91
CA HIS A 123 -8.50 21.50 -28.66
C HIS A 123 -9.10 20.09 -28.57
N LYS A 124 -10.43 19.95 -28.43
CA LYS A 124 -11.09 18.63 -28.38
C LYS A 124 -11.02 17.87 -29.72
N GLU A 125 -10.98 18.58 -30.85
CA GLU A 125 -10.80 17.96 -32.18
C GLU A 125 -9.34 17.65 -32.52
N ASP A 126 -8.40 18.51 -32.10
CA ASP A 126 -6.96 18.31 -32.39
C ASP A 126 -6.33 17.20 -31.52
N ASN A 127 -6.79 17.02 -30.28
CA ASN A 127 -6.23 16.03 -29.36
C ASN A 127 -6.67 14.58 -29.65
N GLN A 128 -7.69 14.38 -30.50
CA GLN A 128 -8.06 13.04 -30.98
C GLN A 128 -7.16 12.52 -32.10
N ARG A 129 -6.31 13.37 -32.70
CA ARG A 129 -5.50 13.01 -33.88
C ARG A 129 -3.99 12.99 -33.66
N LEU A 130 -3.52 13.46 -32.52
CA LEU A 130 -2.10 13.47 -32.19
C LEU A 130 -1.91 12.59 -30.95
N MET A 131 -1.35 11.39 -31.14
CA MET A 131 -0.59 10.77 -30.06
C MET A 131 0.41 11.82 -29.57
N ALA A 132 0.21 12.32 -28.36
CA ALA A 132 0.97 13.41 -27.77
C ALA A 132 2.40 12.93 -27.46
N PHE A 133 3.23 12.81 -28.49
CA PHE A 133 4.67 12.79 -28.33
C PHE A 133 5.06 14.21 -27.90
N GLU A 134 5.29 14.44 -26.61
CA GLU A 134 5.94 15.66 -26.13
C GLU A 134 7.41 15.62 -26.54
N LEU A 135 7.69 15.88 -27.82
CA LEU A 135 9.04 16.03 -28.35
C LEU A 135 9.61 17.34 -27.81
N GLY A 136 10.50 17.23 -26.83
CA GLY A 136 11.26 18.37 -26.32
C GLY A 136 12.36 18.77 -27.29
N VAL A 137 12.72 20.06 -27.31
CA VAL A 137 13.97 20.51 -27.95
C VAL A 137 14.87 21.08 -26.86
N LYS A 138 16.03 20.45 -26.66
CA LYS A 138 17.08 20.93 -25.74
C LYS A 138 18.39 21.01 -26.51
N ASP A 139 19.02 22.18 -26.49
CA ASP A 139 20.31 22.44 -27.17
C ASP A 139 20.31 22.05 -28.67
N GLY A 140 19.19 22.32 -29.36
CA GLY A 140 19.03 21.99 -30.78
C GLY A 140 18.85 20.49 -31.08
N LYS A 141 18.73 19.64 -30.04
CA LYS A 141 18.45 18.21 -30.17
C LYS A 141 17.01 17.91 -29.80
N ILE A 142 16.40 17.02 -30.56
CA ILE A 142 15.11 16.42 -30.22
C ILE A 142 15.35 15.49 -29.01
N VAL A 143 14.66 15.76 -27.91
CA VAL A 143 14.71 14.96 -26.68
C VAL A 143 13.36 14.28 -26.52
N LEU A 144 13.39 12.95 -26.47
CA LEU A 144 12.22 12.15 -26.12
C LEU A 144 12.06 12.12 -24.59
N PRO A 145 10.82 12.17 -24.07
CA PRO A 145 10.57 12.03 -22.64
C PRO A 145 10.98 10.62 -22.16
N LYS A 146 11.44 10.53 -20.91
CA LYS A 146 11.92 9.25 -20.31
C LYS A 146 10.79 8.27 -19.94
N GLY A 147 9.54 8.66 -20.10
CA GLY A 147 8.33 7.86 -19.90
C GLY A 147 7.11 8.55 -20.52
N PHE A 148 6.01 7.83 -20.73
CA PHE A 148 4.79 8.40 -21.32
C PHE A 148 3.90 9.11 -20.28
N ILE A 149 4.04 8.76 -19.00
CA ILE A 149 3.24 9.29 -17.89
C ILE A 149 4.20 9.83 -16.82
N PRO A 150 4.15 11.12 -16.44
CA PRO A 150 4.99 11.68 -15.38
C PRO A 150 4.82 10.96 -14.02
N GLY A 151 3.62 10.44 -13.76
CA GLY A 151 3.19 9.79 -12.52
C GLY A 151 2.97 10.77 -11.37
N GLN A 152 2.66 12.03 -11.67
CA GLN A 152 2.40 13.06 -10.65
C GLN A 152 1.09 12.79 -9.91
N LYS A 153 0.01 12.40 -10.62
CA LYS A 153 -1.27 12.09 -9.98
C LYS A 153 -1.12 10.93 -8.99
N LEU A 154 -0.37 9.90 -9.37
CA LEU A 154 -0.07 8.76 -8.50
C LEU A 154 0.74 9.22 -7.27
N GLY A 155 1.78 10.03 -7.46
CA GLY A 155 2.57 10.59 -6.36
C GLY A 155 1.71 11.37 -5.36
N PHE A 156 0.82 12.25 -5.83
CA PHE A 156 -0.09 13.01 -4.96
C PHE A 156 -1.10 12.11 -4.22
N LEU A 157 -1.63 11.08 -4.89
CA LEU A 157 -2.50 10.12 -4.22
C LEU A 157 -1.75 9.41 -3.09
N LEU A 158 -0.57 8.87 -3.38
CA LEU A 158 0.22 8.15 -2.38
C LEU A 158 0.58 9.07 -1.20
N GLN A 159 1.02 10.30 -1.47
CA GLN A 159 1.28 11.29 -0.43
C GLN A 159 0.05 11.52 0.44
N LYS A 160 -1.14 11.68 -0.16
CA LYS A 160 -2.39 11.86 0.58
C LYS A 160 -2.72 10.64 1.45
N LEU A 161 -2.51 9.43 0.93
CA LEU A 161 -2.82 8.18 1.62
C LEU A 161 -1.85 7.87 2.76
N THR A 162 -0.64 8.43 2.75
CA THR A 162 0.38 8.22 3.78
C THR A 162 0.60 9.42 4.71
N LEU A 163 -0.31 10.41 4.73
CA LEU A 163 -0.17 11.58 5.58
C LEU A 163 -0.08 11.26 7.08
N ASN A 164 -0.70 10.16 7.52
CA ASN A 164 -0.68 9.71 8.92
C ASN A 164 0.70 9.24 9.40
N VAL A 165 1.61 8.94 8.47
CA VAL A 165 2.98 8.48 8.74
C VAL A 165 4.03 9.37 8.06
N ALA A 166 3.66 10.59 7.66
CA ALA A 166 4.55 11.50 6.92
C ALA A 166 5.80 11.93 7.71
N ASP A 167 5.76 11.85 9.04
CA ASP A 167 6.87 12.18 9.94
C ASP A 167 7.79 10.97 10.25
N ILE A 168 7.45 9.78 9.75
CA ILE A 168 8.24 8.56 9.93
C ILE A 168 9.23 8.43 8.79
N ASP A 169 10.52 8.61 9.09
CA ASP A 169 11.61 8.46 8.12
C ASP A 169 12.14 7.02 8.08
N ASN A 170 12.18 6.31 9.21
CA ASN A 170 12.65 4.92 9.27
C ASN A 170 11.47 3.95 9.13
N PHE A 171 11.47 3.08 8.11
CA PHE A 171 10.35 2.18 7.86
C PHE A 171 10.25 1.02 8.86
N ASP A 172 11.25 0.82 9.72
CA ASP A 172 11.14 -0.08 10.87
C ASP A 172 10.26 0.48 12.00
N GLU A 173 9.95 1.78 11.97
CA GLU A 173 9.10 2.46 12.97
C GLU A 173 7.63 2.56 12.55
N LEU A 174 7.30 2.09 11.35
CA LEU A 174 5.91 1.92 10.92
C LEU A 174 5.19 0.90 11.81
N PRO A 175 3.84 0.94 11.88
CA PRO A 175 3.06 -0.08 12.61
C PRO A 175 3.48 -1.52 12.32
N ILE A 176 3.89 -1.82 11.08
CA ILE A 176 4.62 -3.03 10.70
C ILE A 176 5.87 -2.61 9.92
N PRO A 177 7.09 -3.10 10.26
CA PRO A 177 8.29 -2.85 9.50
C PRO A 177 8.14 -3.15 8.00
N PHE A 178 8.54 -2.21 7.15
CA PHE A 178 8.30 -2.27 5.70
C PHE A 178 9.57 -2.12 4.85
N ARG A 179 9.58 -2.78 3.69
CA ARG A 179 10.56 -2.58 2.62
C ARG A 179 9.87 -2.49 1.26
N ALA A 180 10.18 -1.46 0.47
CA ALA A 180 9.82 -1.42 -0.95
C ALA A 180 11.03 -1.79 -1.82
N VAL A 181 10.80 -2.36 -3.01
CA VAL A 181 11.87 -2.75 -3.94
C VAL A 181 11.76 -2.00 -5.26
N SER A 182 12.84 -1.35 -5.66
CA SER A 182 13.02 -0.73 -6.99
C SER A 182 14.21 -1.36 -7.70
N ALA A 183 14.38 -1.01 -8.98
CA ALA A 183 15.59 -1.29 -9.73
C ALA A 183 16.33 0.01 -10.05
N ASP A 184 17.65 0.03 -9.85
CA ASP A 184 18.51 1.10 -10.34
C ASP A 184 18.70 0.92 -11.86
N LEU A 185 18.20 1.88 -12.64
CA LEU A 185 18.25 1.81 -14.09
C LEU A 185 19.68 1.89 -14.64
N ALA A 186 20.61 2.49 -13.90
CA ALA A 186 21.99 2.62 -14.34
C ALA A 186 22.83 1.35 -14.11
N THR A 187 22.57 0.64 -13.01
CA THR A 187 23.37 -0.55 -12.61
C THR A 187 22.65 -1.87 -12.84
N GLY A 188 21.32 -1.87 -12.93
CA GLY A 188 20.49 -3.08 -12.97
C GLY A 188 20.37 -3.78 -11.62
N GLU A 189 20.79 -3.14 -10.52
CA GLU A 189 20.74 -3.71 -9.17
C GLU A 189 19.40 -3.41 -8.49
N ALA A 190 18.99 -4.31 -7.58
CA ALA A 190 17.85 -4.06 -6.71
C ALA A 190 18.20 -2.99 -5.67
N VAL A 191 17.31 -2.02 -5.51
CA VAL A 191 17.37 -1.00 -4.47
C VAL A 191 16.25 -1.27 -3.49
N VAL A 192 16.62 -1.52 -2.24
CA VAL A 192 15.67 -1.76 -1.15
C VAL A 192 15.49 -0.45 -0.39
N HIS A 193 14.25 0.02 -0.33
CA HIS A 193 13.88 1.21 0.42
C HIS A 193 13.50 0.80 1.83
N ASP A 194 14.25 1.29 2.81
CA ASP A 194 14.05 1.07 4.24
C ASP A 194 13.91 2.37 5.05
N HIS A 195 14.08 3.52 4.39
CA HIS A 195 13.91 4.84 4.99
C HIS A 195 13.50 5.89 3.95
N GLY A 196 13.27 7.11 4.41
CA GLY A 196 12.90 8.28 3.62
C GLY A 196 11.39 8.50 3.55
N SER A 197 10.93 9.06 2.42
CA SER A 197 9.50 9.26 2.17
C SER A 197 8.83 7.96 1.72
N LEU A 198 7.90 7.44 2.52
CA LEU A 198 7.15 6.22 2.19
C LEU A 198 6.43 6.32 0.83
N ASN A 199 5.81 7.47 0.53
CA ASN A 199 5.16 7.68 -0.76
C ASN A 199 6.15 7.73 -1.93
N GLU A 200 7.35 8.28 -1.75
CA GLU A 200 8.38 8.27 -2.79
C GLU A 200 8.94 6.86 -3.02
N ALA A 201 9.19 6.10 -1.94
CA ALA A 201 9.61 4.69 -2.04
C ALA A 201 8.59 3.83 -2.80
N MET A 202 7.29 3.94 -2.47
CA MET A 202 6.23 3.27 -3.20
C MET A 202 6.12 3.75 -4.66
N ARG A 203 6.25 5.07 -4.90
CA ARG A 203 6.22 5.64 -6.26
C ARG A 203 7.41 5.18 -7.10
N ALA A 204 8.60 5.05 -6.50
CA ALA A 204 9.79 4.49 -7.13
C ALA A 204 9.57 3.03 -7.51
N SER A 205 9.06 2.23 -6.57
CA SER A 205 8.78 0.81 -6.77
C SER A 205 7.70 0.56 -7.82
N MET A 206 6.78 1.51 -8.06
CA MET A 206 5.74 1.47 -9.11
C MET A 206 6.12 2.23 -10.40
N SER A 207 7.41 2.56 -10.62
CA SER A 207 7.86 3.30 -11.81
C SER A 207 8.09 2.38 -13.02
N ILE A 208 7.01 1.79 -13.55
CA ILE A 208 7.08 0.81 -14.66
C ILE A 208 7.79 1.43 -15.87
N PRO A 209 8.91 0.84 -16.36
CA PRO A 209 9.63 1.34 -17.52
C PRO A 209 8.73 1.46 -18.75
N GLY A 210 8.82 2.58 -19.46
CA GLY A 210 8.00 2.81 -20.65
C GLY A 210 6.53 3.08 -20.33
N VAL A 211 6.11 3.16 -19.07
CA VAL A 211 4.78 3.67 -18.67
C VAL A 211 5.00 4.94 -17.87
N PHE A 212 5.64 4.81 -16.71
CA PHE A 212 5.94 5.91 -15.82
C PHE A 212 7.34 6.46 -16.02
N THR A 213 7.48 7.77 -15.81
CA THR A 213 8.79 8.42 -15.75
C THR A 213 9.56 7.86 -14.53
N PRO A 214 10.83 7.44 -14.72
CA PRO A 214 11.70 7.03 -13.62
C PRO A 214 11.85 8.15 -12.60
N ILE A 215 11.94 7.81 -11.32
CA ILE A 215 12.17 8.77 -10.24
C ILE A 215 13.65 8.80 -9.87
N GLU A 216 14.15 9.96 -9.44
CA GLU A 216 15.51 10.08 -8.95
C GLU A 216 15.51 10.21 -7.42
N ILE A 217 16.15 9.28 -6.73
CA ILE A 217 16.30 9.27 -5.26
C ILE A 217 17.78 9.02 -4.96
N ASP A 218 18.38 9.88 -4.14
CA ASP A 218 19.81 9.80 -3.75
C ASP A 218 20.79 9.66 -4.92
N GLY A 219 20.50 10.34 -6.03
CA GLY A 219 21.33 10.31 -7.25
C GLY A 219 21.21 9.02 -8.07
N ARG A 220 20.28 8.13 -7.72
CA ARG A 220 19.95 6.92 -8.47
C ARG A 220 18.68 7.14 -9.28
N VAL A 221 18.67 6.65 -10.52
CA VAL A 221 17.48 6.70 -11.38
C VAL A 221 16.74 5.38 -11.21
N LEU A 222 15.59 5.41 -10.54
CA LEU A 222 14.87 4.24 -10.10
C LEU A 222 13.65 3.95 -10.97
N VAL A 223 13.49 2.67 -11.28
CA VAL A 223 12.31 2.11 -11.95
C VAL A 223 11.70 0.99 -11.11
N ASP A 224 10.59 0.45 -11.60
CA ASP A 224 9.87 -0.66 -10.95
C ASP A 224 10.80 -1.84 -10.65
N GLY A 225 10.76 -2.35 -9.41
CA GLY A 225 11.61 -3.44 -8.95
C GLY A 225 11.27 -4.80 -9.57
N GLY A 226 10.13 -4.92 -10.25
CA GLY A 226 9.70 -6.14 -10.92
C GLY A 226 10.76 -6.70 -11.86
N ILE A 227 11.46 -5.82 -12.58
CA ILE A 227 12.47 -6.22 -13.58
C ILE A 227 13.73 -6.88 -12.98
N VAL A 228 13.97 -6.73 -11.68
CA VAL A 228 15.11 -7.34 -10.97
C VAL A 228 14.68 -8.37 -9.93
N ASN A 229 13.56 -8.14 -9.26
CA ASN A 229 13.09 -8.98 -8.17
C ASN A 229 11.58 -8.78 -7.93
N ASN A 230 10.76 -9.46 -8.73
CA ASN A 230 9.30 -9.30 -8.67
C ASN A 230 8.66 -9.83 -7.38
N VAL A 231 9.22 -10.87 -6.76
CA VAL A 231 8.73 -11.44 -5.48
C VAL A 231 9.89 -11.50 -4.48
N PRO A 232 10.12 -10.43 -3.69
CA PRO A 232 11.35 -10.21 -2.93
C PRO A 232 11.49 -11.03 -1.63
N ILE A 233 11.46 -12.36 -1.75
CA ILE A 233 11.52 -13.31 -0.63
C ILE A 233 12.80 -13.15 0.19
N GLU A 234 13.93 -12.96 -0.48
CA GLU A 234 15.23 -12.93 0.20
C GLU A 234 15.37 -11.71 1.12
N ILE A 235 14.75 -10.57 0.76
CA ILE A 235 14.75 -9.38 1.60
C ILE A 235 13.99 -9.63 2.90
N ALA A 236 12.86 -10.33 2.85
CA ALA A 236 12.12 -10.72 4.05
C ALA A 236 12.95 -11.65 4.97
N ARG A 237 13.74 -12.56 4.39
CA ARG A 237 14.68 -13.39 5.18
C ARG A 237 15.75 -12.55 5.84
N GLN A 238 16.33 -11.60 5.11
CA GLN A 238 17.43 -10.76 5.59
C GLN A 238 17.03 -9.88 6.78
N ILE A 239 15.78 -9.40 6.81
CA ILE A 239 15.25 -8.60 7.94
C ILE A 239 14.75 -9.45 9.11
N GLY A 240 14.86 -10.78 9.02
CA GLY A 240 14.66 -11.71 10.15
C GLY A 240 13.32 -12.45 10.15
N ALA A 241 12.66 -12.62 9.02
CA ALA A 241 11.50 -13.51 8.93
C ALA A 241 11.91 -14.99 8.98
N ASP A 242 11.28 -15.77 9.86
CA ASP A 242 11.45 -17.22 9.96
C ASP A 242 10.52 -17.96 8.99
N VAL A 243 9.31 -17.43 8.81
CA VAL A 243 8.27 -17.95 7.91
C VAL A 243 7.91 -16.84 6.92
N ILE A 244 7.78 -17.20 5.65
CA ILE A 244 7.44 -16.25 4.59
C ILE A 244 6.14 -16.67 3.92
N ILE A 245 5.19 -15.73 3.86
CA ILE A 245 3.99 -15.82 3.03
C ILE A 245 4.26 -14.97 1.79
N ALA A 246 4.54 -15.61 0.66
CA ALA A 246 4.80 -14.94 -0.61
C ALA A 246 3.57 -15.00 -1.51
N ILE A 247 3.13 -13.82 -1.97
CA ILE A 247 1.98 -13.68 -2.86
C ILE A 247 2.48 -13.24 -4.23
N ASP A 248 2.38 -14.15 -5.18
CA ASP A 248 2.66 -13.90 -6.58
C ASP A 248 1.35 -13.64 -7.34
N VAL A 249 1.27 -12.47 -7.97
CA VAL A 249 0.16 -12.05 -8.83
C VAL A 249 0.65 -11.76 -10.24
N GLY A 250 1.80 -12.31 -10.65
CA GLY A 250 2.49 -12.09 -11.92
C GLY A 250 1.62 -12.35 -13.14
N THR A 251 1.91 -11.65 -14.26
CA THR A 251 1.11 -11.68 -15.50
C THR A 251 1.40 -12.91 -16.32
N PRO A 252 0.39 -13.73 -16.69
CA PRO A 252 0.61 -14.68 -17.77
C PRO A 252 0.97 -13.89 -19.03
N LEU A 253 1.89 -14.45 -19.81
CA LEU A 253 2.34 -13.85 -21.05
C LEU A 253 1.16 -13.68 -22.01
N SER A 254 1.11 -12.51 -22.66
CA SER A 254 0.11 -12.19 -23.68
C SER A 254 0.24 -13.12 -24.88
N LYS A 255 -0.89 -13.39 -25.54
CA LYS A 255 -0.87 -14.13 -26.80
C LYS A 255 -0.39 -13.22 -27.92
N VAL A 256 0.04 -13.82 -29.03
CA VAL A 256 0.58 -13.07 -30.18
C VAL A 256 -0.45 -12.06 -30.72
N GLU A 257 -1.74 -12.38 -30.65
CA GLU A 257 -2.83 -11.51 -31.12
C GLU A 257 -3.02 -10.25 -30.26
N ASP A 258 -2.51 -10.26 -29.03
CA ASP A 258 -2.59 -9.16 -28.07
C ASP A 258 -1.34 -8.25 -28.14
N LEU A 259 -0.30 -8.61 -28.91
CA LEU A 259 0.91 -7.81 -29.10
C LEU A 259 0.75 -6.86 -30.28
N LYS A 260 0.03 -5.75 -30.08
CA LYS A 260 -0.42 -4.86 -31.17
C LYS A 260 0.53 -3.70 -31.41
N ASP A 261 1.22 -3.25 -30.38
CA ASP A 261 2.10 -2.10 -30.47
C ASP A 261 3.42 -2.27 -29.69
N MET A 262 4.28 -1.25 -29.80
CA MET A 262 5.60 -1.26 -29.15
C MET A 262 5.50 -1.33 -27.62
N LEU A 263 4.45 -0.76 -27.03
CA LEU A 263 4.25 -0.80 -25.59
C LEU A 263 3.88 -2.22 -25.16
N ASP A 264 2.99 -2.90 -25.89
CA ASP A 264 2.65 -4.30 -25.63
C ASP A 264 3.88 -5.21 -25.68
N VAL A 265 4.74 -5.04 -26.70
CA VAL A 265 5.99 -5.80 -26.84
C VAL A 265 6.95 -5.51 -25.69
N THR A 266 7.09 -4.25 -25.29
CA THR A 266 7.95 -3.84 -24.18
C THR A 266 7.46 -4.44 -22.86
N MET A 267 6.15 -4.37 -22.61
CA MET A 267 5.52 -4.95 -21.42
C MET A 267 5.62 -6.48 -21.40
N GLN A 268 5.51 -7.14 -22.57
CA GLN A 268 5.74 -8.58 -22.70
C GLN A 268 7.20 -8.95 -22.36
N MET A 269 8.18 -8.17 -22.83
CA MET A 269 9.59 -8.40 -22.49
C MET A 269 9.84 -8.25 -20.99
N ILE A 270 9.25 -7.23 -20.35
CA ILE A 270 9.29 -7.07 -18.89
C ILE A 270 8.66 -8.30 -18.21
N GLY A 271 7.49 -8.74 -18.67
CA GLY A 271 6.79 -9.91 -18.14
C GLY A 271 7.54 -11.23 -18.28
N ILE A 272 8.51 -11.34 -19.19
CA ILE A 272 9.39 -12.52 -19.31
C ILE A 272 10.47 -12.52 -18.22
N LEU A 273 10.88 -11.34 -17.74
CA LEU A 273 11.91 -11.18 -16.73
C LEU A 273 11.38 -11.31 -15.30
N THR A 274 10.05 -11.19 -15.11
CA THR A 274 9.35 -11.14 -13.81
C THR A 274 8.58 -12.41 -13.49
#